data_AF-A0A378FTG0-F1
#
_entry.id   AF-A0A378FTG0-F1
#
_cell.length_a   1.000
_cell.length_b   1.000
_cell.length_c   1.000
_cell.angle_alpha   90.00
_cell.angle_beta   90.00
_cell.angle_gamma   90.00
#
_symmetry.space_group_name_H-M   'P 1'
#
loop_
_entity.id
_entity.type
_entity.pdbx_description
1 polymer ?
#
loop_
_entity_poly.entity_id
_entity_poly.type
_entity_poly.pdbx_seq_one_letter_code
_entity_poly.pdbx_strand_id
1 'polypeptide(L)'
;MYDSEALREKGVAIVQRLRDAVDLWKEETGYGFSLYSTPSENLCDRFCRLDTAEFGVAEGVTDKGYYTNSFHLDVEKKVNPYDKIDFEAPYPPLANGGFICYGEYPNIQHNLKALEDVWDYSYQHVPYYGTNTPIDECYECGFTGEFECTSKGFTCPKCGNHDAARVSVTRRCAVISAARTRGRSTPASRKK
;
A
#
# COMPACT_ATOMS: atom_id res chain seq x y z
N MET A 1 -6.70 11.84 -9.18
CA MET A 1 -5.91 11.26 -10.29
C MET A 1 -6.69 10.16 -11.00
N TYR A 2 -7.16 9.11 -10.31
CA TYR A 2 -7.90 7.99 -10.90
C TYR A 2 -9.04 8.39 -11.85
N ASP A 3 -9.90 9.32 -11.44
CA ASP A 3 -11.10 9.73 -12.19
C ASP A 3 -10.81 10.71 -13.35
N SER A 4 -9.54 10.97 -13.67
CA SER A 4 -9.15 11.92 -14.72
C SER A 4 -8.06 11.33 -15.60
N GLU A 5 -8.39 11.07 -16.86
CA GLU A 5 -7.44 10.61 -17.88
C GLU A 5 -6.26 11.57 -18.05
N ALA A 6 -6.52 12.87 -18.18
CA ALA A 6 -5.47 13.87 -18.28
C ALA A 6 -4.49 13.87 -17.08
N LEU A 7 -4.99 13.65 -15.85
CA LEU A 7 -4.13 13.54 -14.68
C LEU A 7 -3.36 12.21 -14.62
N ARG A 8 -3.94 11.11 -15.13
CA ARG A 8 -3.25 9.82 -15.26
C ARG A 8 -2.10 9.92 -16.26
N GLU A 9 -2.36 10.46 -17.45
CA GLU A 9 -1.34 10.72 -18.47
C GLU A 9 -0.21 11.60 -17.93
N LYS A 10 -0.56 12.67 -17.20
CA LYS A 10 0.42 13.53 -16.55
C LYS A 10 1.27 12.78 -15.51
N GLY A 11 0.66 11.89 -14.72
CA GLY A 11 1.37 11.02 -13.78
C GLY A 11 2.42 10.15 -14.47
N VAL A 12 2.01 9.45 -15.54
CA VAL A 12 2.91 8.62 -16.36
C VAL A 12 4.02 9.46 -16.99
N ALA A 13 3.70 10.64 -17.54
CA ALA A 13 4.68 11.53 -18.15
C ALA A 13 5.75 12.02 -17.18
N ILE A 14 5.39 12.27 -15.91
CA ILE A 14 6.36 12.63 -14.86
C ILE A 14 7.32 11.47 -14.61
N VAL A 15 6.81 10.24 -14.48
CA VAL A 15 7.65 9.06 -14.23
C VAL A 15 8.53 8.74 -15.44
N GLN A 16 8.02 8.91 -16.66
CA GLN A 16 8.81 8.81 -17.90
C GLN A 16 9.98 9.80 -17.88
N ARG A 17 9.73 11.07 -17.52
CA ARG A 17 10.79 12.09 -17.46
C ARG A 17 11.90 11.72 -16.49
N LEU A 18 11.55 11.12 -15.34
CA LEU A 18 12.52 10.61 -14.37
C LEU A 18 13.30 9.43 -14.93
N ARG A 19 12.64 8.53 -15.66
CA ARG A 19 13.31 7.41 -16.31
C ARG A 19 14.31 7.86 -17.37
N ASP A 20 13.93 8.83 -18.20
CA ASP A 20 14.82 9.39 -19.23
C ASP A 20 16.09 10.00 -18.60
N ALA A 21 15.95 10.66 -17.45
CA ALA A 21 17.09 11.22 -16.71
C ALA A 21 18.03 10.13 -16.19
N VAL A 22 17.48 9.05 -15.64
CA VAL A 22 18.24 7.89 -15.16
C VAL A 22 18.98 7.21 -16.33
N ASP A 23 18.35 7.06 -17.49
CA ASP A 23 18.99 6.45 -18.66
C ASP A 23 20.10 7.35 -19.22
N LEU A 24 19.89 8.67 -19.27
CA LEU A 24 20.95 9.62 -19.63
C LEU A 24 22.16 9.51 -18.70
N TRP A 25 21.96 9.43 -17.38
CA TRP A 25 23.07 9.29 -16.43
C TRP A 25 23.83 7.97 -16.59
N LYS A 26 23.17 6.89 -17.01
CA LYS A 26 23.89 5.64 -17.34
C LYS A 26 24.86 5.85 -18.50
N GLU A 27 24.42 6.55 -19.54
CA GLU A 27 25.24 6.82 -20.72
C GLU A 27 26.41 7.76 -20.37
N GLU A 28 26.15 8.80 -19.59
CA GLU A 28 27.16 9.81 -19.23
C GLU A 28 28.23 9.27 -18.29
N THR A 29 27.86 8.43 -17.31
CA THR A 29 28.80 8.03 -16.24
C THR A 29 29.24 6.58 -16.32
N GLY A 30 28.55 5.72 -17.09
CA GLY A 30 28.75 4.28 -17.11
C GLY A 30 28.26 3.55 -15.84
N TYR A 31 27.53 4.21 -14.94
CA TYR A 31 26.96 3.58 -13.74
C TYR A 31 25.54 3.07 -14.01
N GLY A 32 25.18 1.93 -13.43
CA GLY A 32 23.85 1.32 -13.57
C GLY A 32 22.78 2.00 -12.73
N PHE A 33 22.44 3.26 -13.01
CA PHE A 33 21.33 3.93 -12.34
C PHE A 33 20.00 3.21 -12.63
N SER A 34 19.01 3.32 -11.75
CA SER A 34 17.67 2.82 -12.02
C SER A 34 16.64 3.66 -11.28
N LEU A 35 15.42 3.73 -11.82
CA LEU A 35 14.33 4.43 -11.17
C LEU A 35 13.66 3.49 -10.18
N TYR A 36 13.62 3.86 -8.90
CA TYR A 36 13.21 2.97 -7.80
C TYR A 36 11.97 3.50 -7.07
N SER A 37 10.93 2.67 -7.00
CA SER A 37 9.70 2.93 -6.25
C SER A 37 9.94 2.64 -4.77
N THR A 38 10.37 3.67 -4.04
CA THR A 38 10.88 3.53 -2.67
C THR A 38 9.81 2.98 -1.71
N PRO A 39 10.10 1.93 -0.91
CA PRO A 39 9.22 1.50 0.17
C PRO A 39 9.25 2.56 1.27
N SER A 40 8.17 3.34 1.38
CA SER A 40 8.19 4.60 2.12
C SER A 40 7.64 4.51 3.55
N GLU A 41 7.86 3.40 4.27
CA GLU A 41 7.19 3.13 5.58
C GLU A 41 7.31 4.27 6.60
N ASN A 42 8.50 4.89 6.70
CA ASN A 42 8.73 6.06 7.56
C ASN A 42 8.86 7.37 6.76
N LEU A 43 9.07 7.27 5.44
CA LEU A 43 9.35 8.42 4.60
C LEU A 43 8.07 9.17 4.23
N CYS A 44 6.95 8.46 4.07
CA CYS A 44 5.66 9.05 3.70
C CYS A 44 5.15 10.07 4.74
N ASP A 45 5.23 9.72 6.03
CA ASP A 45 4.89 10.61 7.14
C ASP A 45 5.93 11.74 7.27
N ARG A 46 7.21 11.43 7.11
CA ARG A 46 8.29 12.41 7.24
C ARG A 46 8.15 13.54 6.22
N PHE A 47 7.93 13.22 4.93
CA PHE A 47 7.77 14.26 3.90
C PHE A 47 6.49 15.06 4.13
N CYS A 48 5.36 14.39 4.38
CA CYS A 48 4.11 15.10 4.66
C CYS A 48 4.28 16.09 5.83
N ARG A 49 4.94 15.69 6.92
CA ARG A 49 5.17 16.57 8.08
C ARG A 49 6.05 17.78 7.77
N LEU A 50 7.09 17.60 6.96
CA LEU A 50 7.98 18.70 6.55
C LEU A 50 7.24 19.67 5.64
N ASP A 51 6.50 19.15 4.67
CA ASP A 51 5.73 19.98 3.73
C ASP A 51 4.57 20.70 4.44
N THR A 52 3.89 20.06 5.40
CA THR A 52 2.89 20.73 6.23
C THR A 52 3.47 21.87 7.05
N ALA A 53 4.71 21.73 7.53
CA ALA A 53 5.36 22.79 8.32
C ALA A 53 5.70 24.02 7.46
N GLU A 54 6.03 23.82 6.19
CA GLU A 54 6.39 24.89 5.25
C GLU A 54 5.16 25.51 4.57
N PHE A 55 4.24 24.67 4.09
CA PHE A 55 3.13 25.08 3.20
C PHE A 55 1.75 25.03 3.87
N GLY A 56 1.68 24.54 5.11
CA GLY A 56 0.41 24.33 5.82
C GLY A 56 -0.34 23.08 5.36
N VAL A 57 -1.58 22.97 5.81
CA VAL A 57 -2.47 21.85 5.46
C VAL A 57 -3.14 22.12 4.11
N ALA A 58 -2.89 21.24 3.14
CA ALA A 58 -3.48 21.29 1.82
C ALA A 58 -4.43 20.10 1.62
N GLU A 59 -5.66 20.38 1.20
CA GLU A 59 -6.71 19.38 0.97
C GLU A 59 -6.31 18.40 -0.14
N GLY A 60 -6.47 17.10 0.14
CA GLY A 60 -6.11 16.02 -0.77
C GLY A 60 -4.61 15.78 -0.93
N VAL A 61 -3.76 16.48 -0.17
CA VAL A 61 -2.29 16.38 -0.25
C VAL A 61 -1.69 16.10 1.12
N THR A 62 -1.71 17.08 2.04
CA THR A 62 -1.06 16.96 3.36
C THR A 62 -2.05 16.78 4.52
N ASP A 63 -3.35 16.97 4.26
CA ASP A 63 -4.45 16.77 5.21
C ASP A 63 -4.55 15.33 5.75
N LYS A 64 -4.15 14.34 4.96
CA LYS A 64 -4.12 12.92 5.36
C LYS A 64 -3.01 12.60 6.36
N GLY A 65 -1.97 13.44 6.41
CA GLY A 65 -0.78 13.23 7.25
C GLY A 65 0.23 12.22 6.70
N TYR A 66 0.06 11.74 5.45
CA TYR A 66 1.00 10.87 4.77
C TYR A 66 0.85 11.02 3.25
N TYR A 67 1.90 10.64 2.51
CA TYR A 67 1.83 10.47 1.05
C TYR A 67 1.65 9.02 0.64
N THR A 68 0.89 8.82 -0.44
CA THR A 68 0.73 7.51 -1.07
C THR A 68 2.05 7.03 -1.65
N ASN A 69 2.33 5.73 -1.51
CA ASN A 69 3.62 5.16 -1.87
C ASN A 69 3.82 5.11 -3.39
N SER A 70 4.87 5.76 -3.89
CA SER A 70 5.28 5.70 -5.30
C SER A 70 4.12 6.00 -6.27
N PHE A 71 3.73 5.03 -7.10
CA PHE A 71 2.65 5.15 -8.09
C PHE A 71 1.34 4.48 -7.64
N HIS A 72 1.25 4.02 -6.39
CA HIS A 72 0.07 3.30 -5.92
C HIS A 72 -1.17 4.17 -6.00
N LEU A 73 -2.30 3.52 -6.30
CA LEU A 73 -3.59 4.15 -6.10
C LEU A 73 -3.81 4.40 -4.61
N ASP A 74 -4.36 5.58 -4.29
CA ASP A 74 -4.70 5.98 -2.93
C ASP A 74 -5.61 4.94 -2.24
N VAL A 75 -5.25 4.55 -1.02
CA VAL A 75 -5.97 3.55 -0.22
C VAL A 75 -7.40 3.96 0.14
N GLU A 76 -7.70 5.26 0.13
CA GLU A 76 -9.05 5.77 0.37
C GLU A 76 -9.95 5.57 -0.86
N LYS A 77 -9.38 5.44 -2.06
CA LYS A 77 -10.14 5.22 -3.29
C LYS A 77 -10.67 3.78 -3.34
N LYS A 78 -11.99 3.64 -3.31
CA LYS A 78 -12.67 2.35 -3.48
C LYS A 78 -12.76 2.01 -4.97
N VAL A 79 -12.00 1.00 -5.38
CA VAL A 79 -12.03 0.39 -6.71
C VAL A 79 -11.98 -1.12 -6.56
N ASN A 80 -12.37 -1.83 -7.62
CA ASN A 80 -12.17 -3.27 -7.66
C ASN A 80 -10.66 -3.58 -7.90
N PRO A 81 -10.19 -4.81 -7.62
CA PRO A 81 -8.79 -5.17 -7.79
C PRO A 81 -8.25 -5.04 -9.22
N TYR A 82 -9.07 -5.32 -10.24
CA TYR A 82 -8.71 -5.24 -11.65
C TYR A 82 -8.44 -3.79 -12.07
N ASP A 83 -9.36 -2.89 -11.74
CA ASP A 83 -9.23 -1.45 -11.96
C ASP A 83 -7.94 -0.87 -11.34
N LYS A 84 -7.59 -1.35 -10.14
CA LYS A 84 -6.35 -0.93 -9.46
C LYS A 84 -5.12 -1.43 -10.21
N ILE A 85 -5.13 -2.68 -10.67
CA ILE A 85 -4.04 -3.26 -11.47
C ILE A 85 -3.87 -2.46 -12.77
N ASP A 86 -4.95 -2.17 -13.48
CA ASP A 86 -4.92 -1.39 -14.72
C ASP A 86 -4.40 0.03 -14.50
N PHE A 87 -4.78 0.67 -13.40
CA PHE A 87 -4.26 1.98 -13.03
C PHE A 87 -2.74 1.94 -12.78
N GLU A 88 -2.23 0.89 -12.14
CA GLU A 88 -0.81 0.77 -11.75
C GLU A 88 0.08 0.18 -12.86
N ALA A 89 -0.49 -0.57 -13.82
CA ALA A 89 0.24 -1.28 -14.87
C ALA A 89 1.20 -0.43 -15.73
N PRO A 90 0.93 0.85 -16.03
CA PRO A 90 1.85 1.67 -16.83
C PRO A 90 3.19 2.00 -16.14
N TYR A 91 3.27 1.90 -14.81
CA TYR A 91 4.42 2.41 -14.05
C TYR A 91 5.58 1.41 -13.88
N PRO A 92 5.38 0.10 -13.65
CA PRO A 92 6.46 -0.87 -13.51
C PRO A 92 7.51 -0.88 -14.64
N PRO A 93 7.14 -0.76 -15.94
CA PRO A 93 8.13 -0.68 -17.01
C PRO A 93 9.05 0.55 -16.91
N LEU A 94 8.51 1.66 -16.38
CA LEU A 94 9.24 2.92 -16.20
C LEU A 94 10.14 2.89 -14.96
N ALA A 95 9.59 2.44 -13.82
CA ALA A 95 10.27 2.37 -12.52
C ALA A 95 10.99 1.02 -12.29
N ASN A 96 11.68 0.52 -13.32
CA ASN A 96 12.21 -0.84 -13.36
C ASN A 96 13.38 -1.15 -12.40
N GLY A 97 13.87 -0.16 -11.64
CA GLY A 97 14.84 -0.39 -10.57
C GLY A 97 14.24 -1.10 -9.37
N GLY A 98 12.91 -1.02 -9.22
CA GLY A 98 12.15 -1.73 -8.20
C GLY A 98 10.76 -1.15 -8.06
N PHE A 99 9.78 -2.04 -7.97
CA PHE A 99 8.36 -1.73 -7.91
C PHE A 99 7.62 -2.91 -7.29
N ILE A 100 6.39 -2.70 -6.81
CA ILE A 100 5.45 -3.74 -6.43
C ILE A 100 4.05 -3.16 -6.55
N CYS A 101 3.07 -3.96 -6.96
CA CYS A 101 1.65 -3.61 -6.89
C CYS A 101 0.98 -4.42 -5.77
N TYR A 102 0.00 -3.85 -5.07
CA TYR A 102 -0.73 -4.56 -4.01
C TYR A 102 -2.23 -4.61 -4.27
N GLY A 103 -2.89 -5.70 -3.91
CA GLY A 103 -4.35 -5.74 -3.75
C GLY A 103 -4.73 -5.89 -2.28
N GLU A 104 -5.75 -5.15 -1.86
CA GLU A 104 -6.35 -5.25 -0.52
C GLU A 104 -7.59 -6.13 -0.58
N TYR A 105 -7.59 -7.20 0.20
CA TYR A 105 -8.67 -8.18 0.23
C TYR A 105 -9.21 -8.36 1.64
N PRO A 106 -10.52 -8.65 1.80
CA PRO A 106 -11.06 -9.11 3.06
C PRO A 106 -10.49 -10.50 3.42
N ASN A 107 -10.99 -11.13 4.49
CA ASN A 107 -10.74 -12.55 4.69
C ASN A 107 -11.31 -13.35 3.51
N ILE A 108 -10.43 -13.95 2.72
CA ILE A 108 -10.71 -14.69 1.49
C ILE A 108 -10.54 -16.21 1.66
N GLN A 109 -10.39 -16.72 2.89
CA GLN A 109 -10.24 -18.15 3.15
C GLN A 109 -11.40 -18.99 2.58
N HIS A 110 -12.59 -18.41 2.48
CA HIS A 110 -13.78 -19.06 1.94
C HIS A 110 -14.03 -18.80 0.45
N ASN A 111 -13.18 -18.01 -0.23
CA ASN A 111 -13.30 -17.70 -1.65
C ASN A 111 -11.94 -17.64 -2.34
N LEU A 112 -11.23 -18.76 -2.30
CA LEU A 112 -9.91 -18.90 -2.92
C LEU A 112 -9.96 -18.71 -4.44
N LYS A 113 -11.08 -19.06 -5.09
CA LYS A 113 -11.22 -18.91 -6.54
C LYS A 113 -11.18 -17.44 -6.97
N ALA A 114 -11.85 -16.55 -6.24
CA ALA A 114 -11.78 -15.12 -6.53
C ALA A 114 -10.36 -14.54 -6.35
N LEU A 115 -9.58 -15.06 -5.39
CA LEU A 115 -8.18 -14.66 -5.26
C LEU A 115 -7.35 -15.13 -6.46
N GLU A 116 -7.51 -16.38 -6.86
CA GLU A 116 -6.83 -16.96 -8.02
C GLU A 116 -7.14 -16.18 -9.30
N ASP A 117 -8.41 -15.81 -9.53
CA ASP A 117 -8.80 -15.04 -10.72
C ASP A 117 -8.12 -13.66 -10.79
N VAL A 118 -7.88 -13.02 -9.65
CA VAL A 118 -7.11 -11.75 -9.64
C VAL A 118 -5.62 -12.01 -9.78
N TRP A 119 -5.08 -13.13 -9.26
CA TRP A 119 -3.70 -13.50 -9.49
C TRP A 119 -3.41 -13.76 -10.97
N ASP A 120 -4.26 -14.54 -11.64
CA ASP A 120 -4.18 -14.80 -13.07
C ASP A 120 -4.19 -13.50 -13.88
N TYR A 121 -5.08 -12.57 -13.50
CA TYR A 121 -5.11 -11.26 -14.10
C TYR A 121 -3.83 -10.46 -13.82
N SER A 122 -3.37 -10.40 -12.57
CA SER A 122 -2.16 -9.68 -12.19
C SER A 122 -0.92 -10.22 -12.92
N TYR A 123 -0.83 -11.54 -13.12
CA TYR A 123 0.27 -12.20 -13.83
C TYR A 123 0.38 -11.73 -15.29
N GLN A 124 -0.74 -11.39 -15.92
CA GLN A 124 -0.78 -10.90 -17.29
C GLN A 124 -0.48 -9.39 -17.41
N HIS A 125 -0.64 -8.61 -16.33
CA HIS A 125 -0.64 -7.14 -16.39
C HIS A 125 0.52 -6.49 -15.63
N VAL A 126 0.99 -7.08 -14.52
CA VAL A 126 2.03 -6.50 -13.66
C VAL A 126 3.09 -7.52 -13.24
N PRO A 127 4.38 -7.14 -13.16
CA PRO A 127 5.45 -8.14 -12.99
C PRO A 127 5.66 -8.59 -11.53
N TYR A 128 5.25 -7.78 -10.57
CA TYR A 128 5.38 -8.09 -9.15
C TYR A 128 4.14 -7.61 -8.39
N TYR A 129 3.37 -8.57 -7.87
CA TYR A 129 2.10 -8.33 -7.21
C TYR A 129 2.06 -9.00 -5.84
N GLY A 130 1.54 -8.28 -4.84
CA GLY A 130 1.30 -8.76 -3.49
C GLY A 130 -0.18 -8.71 -3.13
N THR A 131 -0.65 -9.68 -2.36
CA THR A 131 -2.01 -9.71 -1.81
C THR A 131 -1.96 -9.41 -0.33
N ASN A 132 -2.72 -8.43 0.13
CA ASN A 132 -2.92 -8.10 1.54
C ASN A 132 -4.27 -8.65 1.99
N THR A 133 -4.25 -9.49 3.04
CA THR A 133 -5.45 -10.02 3.69
C THR A 133 -5.23 -9.92 5.21
N PRO A 134 -6.26 -9.59 6.00
CA PRO A 134 -6.14 -9.61 7.45
C PRO A 134 -5.87 -11.04 7.93
N ILE A 135 -4.80 -11.21 8.70
CA ILE A 135 -4.45 -12.49 9.34
C ILE A 135 -4.35 -12.20 10.83
N ASP A 136 -5.46 -12.43 11.54
CA ASP A 136 -5.50 -12.31 13.00
C ASP A 136 -5.74 -13.69 13.63
N GLU A 137 -4.97 -13.99 14.66
CA GLU A 137 -5.02 -15.26 15.38
C GLU A 137 -5.22 -15.01 16.89
N CYS A 138 -6.20 -15.68 17.49
CA CYS A 138 -6.42 -15.67 18.92
C CYS A 138 -5.87 -16.93 19.56
N TYR A 139 -4.85 -16.81 20.41
CA TYR A 139 -4.24 -17.94 21.10
C TYR A 139 -5.10 -18.48 22.26
N GLU A 140 -6.13 -17.75 22.70
CA GLU A 140 -7.04 -18.25 23.75
C GLU A 140 -8.12 -19.20 23.23
N CYS A 141 -8.65 -18.94 22.03
CA CYS A 141 -9.81 -19.69 21.50
C CYS A 141 -9.56 -20.33 20.12
N GLY A 142 -8.35 -20.18 19.58
CA GLY A 142 -7.93 -20.68 18.27
C GLY A 142 -8.63 -20.01 17.08
N PHE A 143 -9.24 -18.84 17.27
CA PHE A 143 -9.91 -18.14 16.17
C PHE A 143 -8.89 -17.57 15.19
N THR A 144 -9.06 -17.86 13.90
CA THR A 144 -8.32 -17.25 12.80
C THR A 144 -9.28 -16.45 11.93
N GLY A 145 -9.03 -15.15 11.76
CA GLY A 145 -9.92 -14.28 10.99
C GLY A 145 -9.56 -12.81 11.12
N GLU A 146 -10.54 -11.93 10.99
CA GLU A 146 -10.36 -10.48 11.21
C GLU A 146 -10.91 -10.10 12.59
N PHE A 147 -10.13 -9.39 13.39
CA PHE A 147 -10.52 -8.92 14.72
C PHE A 147 -11.26 -7.59 14.65
N GLU A 148 -12.11 -7.35 15.65
CA GLU A 148 -12.77 -6.05 15.80
C GLU A 148 -11.75 -5.01 16.26
N CYS A 149 -11.65 -3.90 15.53
CA CYS A 149 -10.76 -2.79 15.86
C CYS A 149 -11.52 -1.75 16.68
N THR A 150 -11.06 -1.51 17.91
CA THR A 150 -11.57 -0.44 18.79
C THR A 150 -10.47 0.59 19.06
N SER A 151 -10.85 1.75 19.62
CA SER A 151 -9.88 2.76 20.06
C SER A 151 -8.89 2.25 21.12
N LYS A 152 -9.17 1.11 21.74
CA LYS A 152 -8.34 0.47 22.77
C LYS A 152 -7.47 -0.68 22.23
N GLY A 153 -7.62 -1.05 20.96
CA GLY A 153 -6.89 -2.16 20.33
C GLY A 153 -7.82 -3.17 19.64
N PHE A 154 -7.29 -4.37 19.42
CA PHE A 154 -7.97 -5.45 18.70
C PHE A 154 -8.68 -6.40 19.66
N THR A 155 -9.91 -6.79 19.33
CA THR A 155 -10.72 -7.72 20.13
C THR A 155 -11.12 -8.93 19.28
N CYS A 156 -10.88 -10.13 19.81
CA CYS A 156 -11.30 -11.36 19.17
C CYS A 156 -12.84 -11.46 19.15
N PRO A 157 -13.48 -11.58 17.98
CA PRO A 157 -14.95 -11.62 17.88
C PRO A 157 -15.55 -12.91 18.45
N LYS A 158 -14.75 -13.97 18.61
CA LYS A 158 -15.22 -15.28 19.12
C LYS A 158 -15.26 -15.35 20.65
N CYS A 159 -14.29 -14.76 21.34
CA CYS A 159 -14.16 -14.90 22.80
C CYS A 159 -13.98 -13.58 23.56
N GLY A 160 -13.88 -12.45 22.88
CA GLY A 160 -13.65 -11.14 23.51
C GLY A 160 -12.22 -10.90 24.00
N ASN A 161 -11.27 -11.80 23.69
CA ASN A 161 -9.87 -11.62 24.06
C ASN A 161 -9.30 -10.35 23.43
N HIS A 162 -8.67 -9.52 24.25
CA HIS A 162 -8.02 -8.26 23.88
C HIS A 162 -6.61 -8.16 24.48
N ASP A 163 -6.07 -9.26 25.02
CA ASP A 163 -4.71 -9.32 25.54
C ASP A 163 -3.71 -9.39 24.39
N ALA A 164 -2.92 -8.33 24.22
CA ALA A 164 -1.88 -8.20 23.19
C ALA A 164 -0.81 -9.31 23.24
N ALA A 165 -0.62 -10.00 24.38
CA ALA A 165 0.29 -11.14 24.49
C ALA A 165 -0.31 -12.46 23.96
N ARG A 166 -1.63 -12.51 23.78
CA ARG A 166 -2.39 -13.70 23.40
C ARG A 166 -3.15 -13.55 22.08
N VAL A 167 -2.81 -12.52 21.31
CA VAL A 167 -3.36 -12.27 19.98
C VAL A 167 -2.21 -11.93 19.04
N SER A 168 -2.29 -12.40 17.80
CA SER A 168 -1.41 -11.99 16.71
C SER A 168 -2.24 -11.25 15.69
N VAL A 169 -1.91 -9.98 15.42
CA VAL A 169 -2.61 -9.14 14.45
C VAL A 169 -1.59 -8.63 13.43
N THR A 170 -1.76 -9.09 12.19
CA THR A 170 -0.80 -8.81 11.11
C THR A 170 -1.40 -7.90 10.06
N ARG A 171 -0.72 -6.79 9.74
CA ARG A 171 -1.10 -5.84 8.68
C ARG A 171 0.13 -5.48 7.84
N ARG A 172 -0.05 -5.17 6.54
CA ARG A 172 1.04 -4.86 5.59
C ARG A 172 0.98 -3.40 5.14
N CYS A 173 2.16 -2.75 5.08
CA CYS A 173 2.35 -1.44 4.42
C CYS A 173 3.50 -1.49 3.39
N ALA A 174 4.62 -2.14 3.70
CA ALA A 174 5.62 -2.57 2.70
C ALA A 174 6.29 -3.90 3.09
N VAL A 175 6.50 -4.12 4.40
CA VAL A 175 6.89 -5.40 5.00
C VAL A 175 5.77 -5.90 5.92
N ILE A 176 5.75 -7.20 6.22
CA ILE A 176 4.90 -7.77 7.26
C ILE A 176 5.30 -7.13 8.60
N SER A 177 4.38 -6.37 9.20
CA SER A 177 4.58 -5.81 10.54
C SER A 177 3.47 -6.33 11.47
N ALA A 178 3.87 -6.82 12.64
CA ALA A 178 2.93 -7.02 13.73
C ALA A 178 2.44 -5.64 14.17
N ALA A 179 1.12 -5.43 14.20
CA ALA A 179 0.54 -4.19 14.71
C ALA A 179 0.80 -4.10 16.22
N ARG A 180 1.99 -3.63 16.62
CA ARG A 180 2.30 -3.39 18.03
C ARG A 180 1.44 -2.22 18.51
N THR A 181 0.65 -2.47 19.56
CA THR A 181 -0.24 -1.53 20.25
C THR A 181 0.44 -0.31 20.90
N ARG A 182 1.71 -0.01 20.59
CA ARG A 182 2.41 1.18 21.10
C ARG A 182 2.07 2.41 20.27
N GLY A 183 0.88 2.99 20.53
CA GLY A 183 0.61 4.44 20.45
C GLY A 183 0.86 5.20 19.14
N ARG A 184 1.31 4.58 18.05
CA ARG A 184 1.36 5.16 16.72
C ARG A 184 0.39 4.41 15.83
N SER A 185 -0.72 5.06 15.51
CA SER A 185 -1.68 4.59 14.52
C SER A 185 -0.95 4.44 13.18
N THR A 186 -0.80 3.21 12.70
CA THR A 186 -0.54 2.96 11.27
C THR A 186 -1.74 3.49 10.47
N PRO A 187 -1.52 4.13 9.31
CA PRO A 187 -2.58 4.80 8.55
C PRO A 187 -3.74 3.89 8.14
N ALA A 188 -3.50 2.57 8.05
CA ALA A 188 -4.50 1.57 7.68
C ALA A 188 -5.69 1.43 8.67
N SER A 189 -5.63 2.08 9.85
CA SER A 189 -6.61 1.94 10.93
C SER A 189 -7.69 3.02 11.01
N ARG A 190 -7.70 4.02 10.11
CA ARG A 190 -8.79 5.02 10.06
C ARG A 190 -9.87 4.63 9.05
N LYS A 191 -10.63 3.57 9.35
CA LYS A 191 -11.99 3.42 8.80
C LYS A 191 -12.95 3.93 9.87
N LYS A 192 -13.55 5.11 9.63
CA LYS A 192 -14.85 5.47 10.22
C LYS A 192 -15.95 4.76 9.47
#